data_AF-A0A7X5TJK8-F1
#
_entry.id   AF-A0A7X5TJK8-F1
#
_cell.length_a   1.000
_cell.length_b   1.000
_cell.length_c   1.000
_cell.angle_alpha   90.00
_cell.angle_beta   90.00
_cell.angle_gamma   90.00
#
_symmetry.space_group_name_H-M   'P 1'
#
loop_
_entity.id
_entity.type
_entity.pdbx_description
1 polymer ?
#
loop_
_entity_poly.entity_id
_entity_poly.type
_entity_poly.pdbx_seq_one_letter_code
_entity_poly.pdbx_strand_id
1 'polypeptide(L)'
;MEPIFGFIIYVIVAIVVSVVAGKRNGALIGFCYLIAMCVVSFGIVVLTSNITNGNGIIAGFMAFTAPLLGLIIALSTSTDERKAIINGESVEYKKCPFCAEAIRKEAIKCKHCGSDLNSEKTLE
;
A
#
# COMPACT_ATOMS: atom_id res chain seq x y z
N MET A 1 24.23 1.96 -22.44
CA MET A 1 23.89 1.02 -21.35
C MET A 1 23.34 -0.22 -22.00
N GLU A 2 24.00 -1.38 -21.87
CA GLU A 2 23.41 -2.62 -22.37
C GLU A 2 22.04 -2.84 -21.72
N PRO A 3 21.06 -3.41 -22.45
CA PRO A 3 19.70 -3.62 -21.93
C PRO A 3 19.72 -4.43 -20.62
N ILE A 4 20.74 -5.26 -20.43
CA ILE A 4 20.97 -6.09 -19.25
C ILE A 4 21.12 -5.24 -17.97
N PHE A 5 21.83 -4.12 -18.02
CA PHE A 5 22.01 -3.25 -16.85
C PHE A 5 20.69 -2.62 -16.39
N GLY A 6 19.78 -2.31 -17.33
CA GLY A 6 18.46 -1.76 -17.02
C GLY A 6 17.60 -2.75 -16.23
N PHE A 7 17.58 -4.02 -16.63
CA PHE A 7 16.84 -5.06 -15.91
C PHE A 7 17.42 -5.32 -14.52
N ILE A 8 18.75 -5.34 -14.38
CA ILE A 8 19.40 -5.53 -13.09
C ILE A 8 19.03 -4.40 -12.11
N ILE A 9 19.10 -3.14 -12.56
CA ILE A 9 18.72 -1.99 -11.73
C ILE A 9 17.23 -2.05 -11.37
N TYR A 10 16.36 -2.40 -12.32
CA TYR A 10 14.93 -2.54 -12.08
C TYR A 10 14.63 -3.59 -10.98
N VAL A 11 15.24 -4.77 -11.08
CA VAL A 11 15.06 -5.84 -10.09
C VAL A 11 15.57 -5.42 -8.71
N ILE A 12 16.71 -4.75 -8.63
CA ILE A 12 17.24 -4.23 -7.36
C ILE A 12 16.26 -3.23 -6.74
N VAL A 13 15.74 -2.27 -7.51
CA VAL A 13 14.77 -1.29 -7.03
C VAL A 13 13.47 -1.96 -6.59
N ALA A 14 12.95 -2.92 -7.36
CA ALA A 14 11.75 -3.67 -7.01
C ALA A 14 11.91 -4.43 -5.69
N ILE A 15 13.05 -5.10 -5.48
CA ILE A 15 13.36 -5.80 -4.23
C ILE A 15 13.42 -4.81 -3.06
N VAL A 16 14.09 -3.67 -3.22
CA VAL A 16 14.18 -2.64 -2.17
C VAL A 16 12.78 -2.13 -1.80
N VAL A 17 11.95 -1.80 -2.79
CA VAL A 17 10.56 -1.35 -2.58
C VAL A 17 9.75 -2.41 -1.85
N SER A 18 9.86 -3.69 -2.24
CA SER A 18 9.16 -4.79 -1.59
C SER A 18 9.61 -5.05 -0.15
N VAL A 19 10.91 -4.93 0.14
CA VAL A 19 11.41 -5.04 1.52
C VAL A 19 10.91 -3.88 2.38
N VAL A 20 10.91 -2.66 1.84
CA VAL A 20 10.38 -1.47 2.52
C VAL A 20 8.87 -1.61 2.77
N ALA A 21 8.10 -2.08 1.79
CA ALA A 21 6.67 -2.34 1.92
C ALA A 21 6.36 -3.49 2.91
N GLY A 22 7.17 -4.55 2.91
CA GLY A 22 7.02 -5.68 3.83
C GLY A 22 7.29 -5.31 5.28
N LYS A 23 8.23 -4.40 5.53
CA LYS A 23 8.58 -3.96 6.89
C LYS A 23 7.46 -3.17 7.58
N ARG A 24 6.61 -2.49 6.81
CA ARG A 24 5.53 -1.63 7.33
C ARG A 24 4.19 -2.34 7.48
N ASN A 25 3.85 -3.23 6.55
CA ASN A 25 2.48 -3.78 6.41
C ASN A 25 2.44 -5.32 6.42
N GLY A 26 3.53 -5.98 6.84
CA GLY A 26 3.67 -7.42 6.83
C GLY A 26 4.24 -7.98 5.53
N ALA A 27 4.91 -9.13 5.63
CA ALA A 27 5.62 -9.77 4.52
C ALA A 27 4.71 -10.13 3.33
N LEU A 28 3.43 -10.44 3.60
CA LEU A 28 2.45 -10.80 2.59
C LEU A 28 2.11 -9.61 1.65
N ILE A 29 1.92 -8.41 2.19
CA ILE A 29 1.69 -7.21 1.37
C ILE A 29 2.92 -6.91 0.51
N GLY A 30 4.13 -7.06 1.07
CA GLY A 30 5.38 -6.82 0.35
C GLY A 30 5.54 -7.76 -0.86
N PHE A 31 5.17 -9.03 -0.69
CA PHE A 31 5.18 -10.03 -1.75
C PHE A 31 4.13 -9.76 -2.83
N CYS A 32 2.90 -9.38 -2.44
CA CYS A 32 1.88 -8.95 -3.39
C CYS A 32 2.31 -7.73 -4.22
N TYR A 33 2.98 -6.75 -3.60
CA TYR A 33 3.54 -5.59 -4.31
C TYR A 33 4.64 -5.98 -5.31
N LEU A 34 5.50 -6.94 -4.93
CA LEU A 34 6.55 -7.46 -5.81
C LEU A 34 5.93 -8.06 -7.08
N ILE A 35 4.95 -8.95 -6.91
CA ILE A 35 4.27 -9.61 -8.03
C ILE A 35 3.55 -8.59 -8.90
N ALA A 36 2.81 -7.66 -8.30
CA ALA A 36 2.08 -6.64 -9.04
C ALA A 36 3.03 -5.75 -9.87
N MET A 37 4.16 -5.34 -9.30
CA MET A 37 5.17 -4.54 -10.01
C MET A 37 5.77 -5.29 -11.19
N CYS A 38 6.10 -6.58 -11.04
CA CYS A 38 6.61 -7.40 -12.13
C CYS A 38 5.60 -7.58 -13.26
N VAL A 39 4.31 -7.78 -12.96
CA VAL A 39 3.27 -7.94 -13.98
C VAL A 39 3.01 -6.62 -14.71
N VAL A 40 2.89 -5.51 -13.98
CA VAL A 40 2.63 -4.18 -14.57
C VAL A 40 3.79 -3.74 -15.43
N SER A 41 5.04 -3.89 -14.97
CA SER A 41 6.22 -3.52 -15.75
C SER A 41 6.35 -4.35 -17.02
N PHE A 42 6.14 -5.66 -16.96
CA PHE A 42 6.15 -6.52 -18.15
C PHE A 42 5.08 -6.10 -19.15
N GLY A 43 3.86 -5.79 -18.67
CA GLY A 43 2.78 -5.28 -19.50
C GLY A 43 3.11 -3.95 -20.18
N ILE A 44 3.70 -3.00 -19.45
CA ILE A 44 4.13 -1.69 -19.99
C ILE A 44 5.21 -1.88 -21.06
N VAL A 45 6.19 -2.76 -20.84
CA VAL A 45 7.25 -3.03 -21.83
C VAL A 45 6.66 -3.59 -23.11
N VAL A 46 5.81 -4.63 -23.02
CA VAL A 46 5.14 -5.24 -24.19
C VAL A 46 4.26 -4.23 -24.94
N LEU A 47 3.50 -3.43 -24.21
CA LEU A 47 2.63 -2.39 -24.80
C LEU A 47 3.45 -1.32 -25.51
N THR A 48 4.52 -0.83 -24.88
CA THR A 48 5.36 0.23 -25.46
C THR A 48 6.14 -0.28 -26.67
N SER A 49 6.57 -1.55 -26.67
CA SER A 49 7.19 -2.19 -27.83
C SER A 49 6.28 -2.25 -29.05
N ASN A 50 4.96 -2.44 -28.84
CA ASN A 50 3.97 -2.44 -29.92
C ASN A 50 3.76 -1.02 -30.49
N ILE A 51 3.66 0.00 -29.63
CA ILE A 51 3.38 1.38 -30.05
C ILE A 51 4.59 2.02 -30.76
N THR A 52 5.80 1.75 -30.27
CA THR A 52 6.99 2.51 -30.67
C THR A 52 7.80 1.85 -31.81
N ASN A 53 7.21 0.87 -32.51
CA ASN A 53 7.86 0.11 -33.60
C ASN A 53 9.27 -0.40 -33.25
N GLY A 54 9.46 -0.88 -32.02
CA GLY A 54 10.74 -1.47 -31.58
C GLY A 54 11.79 -0.49 -31.04
N ASN A 55 11.47 0.79 -30.84
CA ASN A 55 12.37 1.75 -30.17
C ASN A 55 12.51 1.48 -28.65
N GLY A 56 13.32 0.48 -28.29
CA GLY A 56 13.44 -0.07 -26.93
C GLY A 56 13.97 0.90 -25.86
N ILE A 57 14.61 2.00 -26.26
CA ILE A 57 15.10 3.02 -25.31
C ILE A 57 13.92 3.69 -24.58
N ILE A 58 12.84 4.02 -25.29
CA ILE A 58 11.67 4.70 -24.73
C ILE A 58 10.90 3.76 -23.79
N ALA A 59 10.78 2.49 -24.17
CA ALA A 59 10.16 1.45 -23.34
C ALA A 59 10.92 1.26 -22.02
N GLY A 60 12.25 1.37 -22.04
CA GLY A 60 13.08 1.30 -20.84
C GLY A 60 12.80 2.43 -19.85
N PHE A 61 12.74 3.69 -20.30
CA PHE A 61 12.47 4.83 -19.42
C PHE A 61 11.07 4.80 -18.81
N MET A 62 10.06 4.38 -19.59
CA MET A 62 8.67 4.26 -19.10
C MET A 62 8.49 3.13 -18.08
N ALA A 63 9.34 2.11 -18.12
CA ALA A 63 9.31 1.01 -17.16
C ALA A 63 9.76 1.44 -15.75
N PHE A 64 10.58 2.49 -15.62
CA PHE A 64 11.03 3.02 -14.31
C PHE A 64 9.96 3.85 -13.59
N THR A 65 8.94 4.33 -14.31
CA THR A 65 7.84 5.08 -13.71
C THR A 65 7.01 4.19 -12.77
N ALA A 66 6.84 2.91 -13.12
CA ALA A 66 6.09 1.94 -12.32
C ALA A 66 6.67 1.72 -10.91
N PRO A 67 7.96 1.42 -10.71
CA PRO A 67 8.54 1.26 -9.37
C PRO A 67 8.61 2.56 -8.57
N LEU A 68 8.76 3.72 -9.23
CA LEU A 68 8.67 5.03 -8.55
C LEU A 68 7.26 5.29 -8.02
N LEU A 69 6.23 5.09 -8.85
CA LEU A 69 4.83 5.15 -8.42
C LEU A 69 4.52 4.11 -7.35
N GLY A 70 5.02 2.88 -7.52
CA GLY A 70 4.89 1.80 -6.56
C GLY A 70 5.47 2.15 -5.19
N LEU A 71 6.65 2.78 -5.15
CA LEU A 71 7.27 3.27 -3.93
C LEU A 71 6.44 4.38 -3.29
N ILE A 72 5.95 5.35 -4.07
CA ILE A 72 5.11 6.44 -3.55
C ILE A 72 3.80 5.88 -2.95
N ILE A 73 3.15 4.93 -3.61
CA ILE A 73 1.91 4.30 -3.12
C ILE A 73 2.21 3.42 -1.90
N ALA A 74 3.29 2.64 -1.94
CA ALA A 74 3.75 1.86 -0.79
C ALA A 74 4.07 2.75 0.40
N LEU A 75 4.59 3.96 0.19
CA LEU A 75 4.83 4.94 1.24
C LEU A 75 3.55 5.64 1.73
N SER A 76 2.62 5.93 0.80
CA SER A 76 1.37 6.66 1.03
C SER A 76 0.25 5.81 1.60
N THR A 77 0.33 4.46 1.46
CA THR A 77 -0.62 3.54 2.09
C THR A 77 -0.40 3.55 3.60
N SER A 78 -0.93 4.61 4.21
CA SER A 78 -1.08 4.77 5.63
C SER A 78 -2.06 3.68 6.08
N THR A 79 -1.44 2.68 6.70
CA THR A 79 -1.85 1.97 7.89
C THR A 79 -3.35 1.67 8.04
N ASP A 80 -3.67 0.39 8.22
CA ASP A 80 -5.00 -0.19 8.43
C ASP A 80 -5.90 0.59 9.43
N GLU A 81 -5.30 1.33 10.36
CA GLU A 81 -5.95 2.31 11.26
C GLU A 81 -6.76 3.40 10.53
N ARG A 82 -6.34 3.93 9.37
CA ARG A 82 -7.11 4.95 8.63
C ARG A 82 -8.28 4.34 7.83
N LYS A 83 -8.18 3.06 7.43
CA LYS A 83 -9.27 2.31 6.77
C LYS A 83 -10.34 1.85 7.76
N ALA A 84 -9.96 1.45 8.98
CA ALA A 84 -10.88 1.17 10.08
C ALA A 84 -11.75 2.39 10.45
N ILE A 85 -11.19 3.60 10.31
CA ILE A 85 -11.89 4.88 10.52
C ILE A 85 -12.88 5.18 9.36
N ILE A 86 -12.68 4.68 8.15
CA ILE A 86 -13.55 5.01 7.00
C ILE A 86 -14.66 3.98 6.80
N ASN A 87 -14.42 2.70 7.08
CA ASN A 87 -15.38 1.62 6.83
C ASN A 87 -16.22 1.21 8.06
N GLY A 88 -16.08 1.91 9.19
CA GLY A 88 -17.04 1.84 10.29
C GLY A 88 -16.83 0.74 11.33
N GLU A 89 -16.05 -0.31 11.06
CA GLU A 89 -15.69 -1.29 12.08
C GLU A 89 -14.46 -2.09 11.65
N SER A 90 -13.41 -2.05 12.45
CA SER A 90 -12.37 -3.09 12.39
C SER A 90 -12.60 -4.05 13.55
N VAL A 91 -12.20 -5.31 13.40
CA VAL A 91 -12.42 -6.36 14.40
C VAL A 91 -11.97 -5.93 15.81
N GLU A 92 -10.93 -5.07 15.90
CA GLU A 92 -10.34 -4.64 17.17
C GLU A 92 -10.62 -3.18 17.56
N TYR A 93 -10.99 -2.30 16.62
CA TYR A 93 -11.15 -0.86 16.89
C TYR A 93 -12.49 -0.31 16.37
N LYS A 94 -13.12 0.52 17.21
CA LYS A 94 -14.32 1.32 16.90
C LYS A 94 -14.00 2.81 17.03
N LYS A 95 -14.82 3.67 16.43
CA LYS A 95 -14.74 5.11 16.71
C LYS A 95 -15.44 5.45 18.01
N CYS A 96 -14.88 6.39 18.75
CA CYS A 96 -15.58 7.01 19.86
C CYS A 96 -16.73 7.91 19.31
N PRO A 97 -17.99 7.71 19.69
CA PRO A 97 -19.11 8.54 19.22
C PRO A 97 -19.03 9.99 19.69
N PHE A 98 -18.22 10.27 20.72
CA PHE A 98 -18.11 11.61 21.33
C PHE A 98 -16.99 12.47 20.73
N CYS A 99 -15.87 11.87 20.34
CA CYS A 99 -14.69 12.61 19.86
C CYS A 99 -14.12 12.09 18.53
N ALA A 100 -14.75 11.10 17.92
CA ALA A 100 -14.34 10.45 16.66
C ALA A 100 -12.94 9.79 16.67
N GLU A 101 -12.31 9.69 17.83
CA GLU A 101 -11.00 9.03 18.02
C GLU A 101 -11.12 7.50 17.86
N ALA A 102 -10.05 6.86 17.39
CA ALA A 102 -9.97 5.40 17.30
C ALA A 102 -9.69 4.78 18.68
N ILE A 103 -10.59 3.93 19.14
CA ILE A 103 -10.55 3.26 20.44
C ILE A 103 -10.75 1.75 20.27
N ARG A 104 -10.31 0.95 21.24
CA ARG A 104 -10.54 -0.50 21.19
C ARG A 104 -12.05 -0.79 21.24
N LYS A 105 -12.50 -1.84 20.54
CA LYS A 105 -13.92 -2.27 20.55
C LYS A 105 -14.41 -2.59 21.97
N GLU A 106 -13.53 -3.12 22.81
CA GLU A 106 -13.75 -3.42 24.22
C GLU A 106 -13.59 -2.21 25.16
N ALA A 107 -13.24 -1.03 24.65
CA ALA A 107 -13.06 0.15 25.48
C ALA A 107 -14.40 0.59 26.09
N ILE A 108 -14.47 0.53 27.41
CA ILE A 108 -15.60 1.02 28.22
C ILE A 108 -15.51 2.55 28.39
N LYS A 109 -14.31 3.12 28.28
CA LYS A 109 -14.05 4.55 28.43
C LYS A 109 -13.06 5.05 27.39
N CYS A 110 -13.31 6.22 26.81
CA CYS A 110 -12.37 6.83 25.88
C CYS A 110 -11.20 7.49 26.61
N LYS A 111 -9.96 7.16 26.21
CA LYS A 111 -8.72 7.75 26.75
C LYS A 111 -8.51 9.22 26.40
N HIS A 112 -9.19 9.72 25.37
CA HIS A 112 -8.99 11.08 24.86
C HIS A 112 -10.03 12.06 25.44
N CYS A 113 -11.31 11.75 25.29
CA CYS A 113 -12.39 12.61 25.80
C CYS A 113 -12.93 12.20 27.18
N GLY A 114 -12.54 11.03 27.70
CA GLY A 114 -13.00 10.55 29.01
C GLY A 114 -14.45 10.07 29.04
N SER A 115 -15.17 10.07 27.91
CA SER A 115 -16.58 9.63 27.84
C SER A 115 -16.72 8.13 28.06
N ASP A 116 -17.75 7.73 28.80
CA ASP A 116 -18.12 6.34 29.01
C ASP A 116 -18.92 5.81 27.81
N LEU A 117 -18.53 4.63 27.33
CA LEU A 117 -19.00 3.99 26.10
C LEU A 117 -19.80 2.71 26.38
N ASN A 118 -20.01 2.39 27.65
CA ASN A 118 -20.73 1.22 28.12
C ASN A 118 -22.25 1.33 27.88
N SER A 119 -22.75 2.54 27.66
CA SER A 119 -24.19 2.82 27.53
C SER A 119 -24.81 2.38 26.20
N GLU A 120 -24.00 1.91 25.25
CA GLU A 120 -24.47 1.56 23.89
C GLU A 120 -24.91 0.09 23.78
N LYS A 121 -24.62 -0.77 24.77
CA LYS A 121 -24.93 -2.22 24.74
C LYS A 121 -26.30 -2.62 25.29
N THR A 122 -27.18 -1.68 25.63
CA THR A 122 -28.46 -1.99 26.32
C THR A 122 -29.71 -1.76 25.46
N LEU A 123 -29.57 -1.56 24.15
CA LEU A 123 -30.72 -1.41 23.25
C LEU A 123 -30.61 -2.36 22.05
N GLU A 124 -30.59 -3.67 22.32
CA GLU A 124 -31.09 -4.71 21.41
C GLU A 124 -31.80 -5.80 22.23
#